data_AF-T2M570-F1
#
_entry.id   AF-T2M570-F1
#
_cell.length_a   1.000
_cell.length_b   1.000
_cell.length_c   1.000
_cell.angle_alpha   90.00
_cell.angle_beta   90.00
_cell.angle_gamma   90.00
#
_symmetry.space_group_name_H-M   'P 1'
#
loop_
_entity.id
_entity.type
_entity.pdbx_description
1 polymer ?
#
loop_
_entity_poly.entity_id
_entity_poly.type
_entity_poly.pdbx_seq_one_letter_code
_entity_poly.pdbx_strand_id
1 'polypeptide(L)'
;MMVIIFMERTLHQSILFTEIQQILIASNIYIHYLRQIKEWKKLKEFYLSSFLIEEASILSYEIVGLEEDPSKKLDSLSKWLSDFGNKPELNDLCSYIKEEIILIKKQLMLEDEIKRINSLENTTSKAARSIIKKPLITTLSYCSLYYYDKNSEYYPEKFKKTVEITNKQFEWAVLPPIANLHKWTEVEHLLTSTKWLGKKKEFSYIGYENVAMILYKAKANEEIILKYLKLIDNLDLRIKWASRFKYHDLAIDCIVQQRDHRKMEEYRMKVENSDKYLSKIDQLLNNSALKWR
;
A
#
# COMPACT_ATOMS: atom_id res chain seq x y z
N MET A 1 9.17 -21.56 -39.51
CA MET A 1 7.80 -21.94 -39.11
C MET A 1 7.34 -23.25 -39.75
N MET A 2 7.28 -23.37 -41.09
CA MET A 2 6.79 -24.61 -41.75
C MET A 2 7.54 -25.89 -41.33
N VAL A 3 8.87 -25.84 -41.15
CA VAL A 3 9.67 -26.99 -40.70
C VAL A 3 9.30 -27.42 -39.27
N ILE A 4 9.07 -26.47 -38.36
CA ILE A 4 8.72 -26.74 -36.96
C ILE A 4 7.33 -27.39 -36.87
N ILE A 5 6.36 -26.89 -37.65
CA ILE A 5 5.01 -27.47 -37.73
C ILE A 5 5.05 -28.89 -38.32
N PHE A 6 5.89 -29.12 -39.33
CA PHE A 6 6.08 -30.46 -39.89
C PHE A 6 6.65 -31.41 -38.83
N MET A 7 7.74 -31.02 -38.16
CA MET A 7 8.35 -31.80 -37.08
C MET A 7 7.36 -32.10 -35.95
N GLU A 8 6.53 -31.13 -35.57
CA GLU A 8 5.51 -31.29 -34.53
C GLU A 8 4.47 -32.37 -34.87
N ARG A 9 4.13 -32.53 -36.15
CA ARG A 9 3.16 -33.52 -36.62
C ARG A 9 3.74 -34.91 -36.81
N THR A 10 5.06 -35.01 -37.00
CA THR A 10 5.74 -36.25 -37.36
C THR A 10 6.57 -36.86 -36.24
N LEU A 11 7.04 -36.07 -35.27
CA LEU A 11 7.92 -36.53 -34.20
C LEU A 11 7.17 -36.69 -32.88
N HIS A 12 7.63 -37.65 -32.07
CA HIS A 12 7.24 -37.74 -30.67
C HIS A 12 7.74 -36.50 -29.90
N GLN A 13 6.98 -36.01 -28.91
CA GLN A 13 7.26 -34.75 -28.21
C GLN A 13 8.68 -34.67 -27.61
N SER A 14 9.17 -35.75 -27.00
CA SER A 14 10.52 -35.79 -26.43
C SER A 14 11.63 -35.61 -27.47
N ILE A 15 11.42 -36.17 -28.67
CA ILE A 15 12.37 -36.05 -29.79
C ILE A 15 12.27 -34.62 -30.35
N LEU A 16 11.06 -34.13 -30.58
CA LEU A 16 10.81 -32.76 -31.04
C LEU A 16 11.49 -31.73 -30.12
N PHE A 17 11.34 -31.88 -28.81
CA PHE A 17 11.92 -30.96 -27.83
C PHE A 17 13.45 -30.99 -27.89
N THR A 18 14.04 -32.18 -27.90
CA THR A 18 15.49 -32.38 -28.01
C THR A 18 16.07 -31.69 -29.26
N GLU A 19 15.43 -31.87 -30.42
CA GLU A 19 15.92 -31.30 -31.68
C GLU A 19 15.75 -29.78 -31.75
N ILE A 20 14.61 -29.25 -31.29
CA ILE A 20 14.36 -27.80 -31.30
C ILE A 20 15.31 -27.09 -30.32
N GLN A 21 15.56 -27.67 -29.15
CA GLN A 21 16.38 -27.07 -28.10
C GLN A 21 17.84 -26.88 -28.49
N GLN A 22 18.37 -27.68 -29.42
CA GLN A 22 19.73 -27.53 -29.93
C GLN A 22 19.93 -26.24 -30.75
N ILE A 23 18.85 -25.62 -31.24
CA ILE A 23 18.90 -24.46 -32.12
C ILE A 23 18.13 -23.30 -31.49
N LEU A 24 18.85 -22.31 -30.95
CA LEU A 24 18.26 -21.15 -30.26
C LEU A 24 17.16 -20.44 -31.07
N ILE A 25 17.37 -20.23 -32.37
CA ILE A 25 16.37 -19.60 -33.25
C ILE A 25 15.11 -20.46 -33.37
N ALA A 26 15.26 -21.79 -33.47
CA ALA A 26 14.13 -22.71 -33.56
C ALA A 26 13.33 -22.72 -32.24
N SER A 27 14.02 -22.76 -31.09
CA SER A 27 13.40 -22.62 -29.76
C SER A 27 12.57 -21.35 -29.64
N ASN A 28 13.12 -20.20 -30.02
CA ASN A 28 12.41 -18.93 -29.95
C ASN A 28 11.17 -18.89 -30.85
N ILE A 29 11.28 -19.41 -32.08
CA ILE A 29 10.14 -19.50 -33.01
C ILE A 29 9.07 -20.45 -32.44
N TYR A 30 9.47 -21.58 -31.86
CA TYR A 30 8.54 -22.56 -31.31
C TYR A 30 7.83 -22.04 -30.06
N ILE A 31 8.55 -21.37 -29.15
CA ILE A 31 7.97 -20.65 -28.01
C ILE A 31 6.92 -19.65 -28.48
N HIS A 32 7.28 -18.82 -29.47
CA HIS A 32 6.36 -17.81 -30.02
C HIS A 32 5.10 -18.45 -30.62
N TYR A 33 5.28 -19.51 -31.40
CA TYR A 33 4.18 -20.28 -31.98
C TYR A 33 3.23 -20.82 -30.90
N LEU A 34 3.75 -21.51 -29.87
CA LEU A 34 2.95 -22.07 -28.79
C LEU A 34 2.18 -20.97 -28.01
N ARG A 35 2.80 -19.80 -27.80
CA ARG A 35 2.13 -18.63 -27.21
C ARG A 35 0.98 -18.11 -28.09
N GLN A 36 1.17 -18.04 -29.41
CA GLN A 36 0.14 -17.57 -30.33
C GLN A 36 -1.09 -18.48 -30.35
N ILE A 37 -0.88 -19.80 -30.35
CA ILE A 37 -1.97 -20.78 -30.35
C ILE A 37 -2.50 -21.11 -28.94
N LYS A 38 -1.93 -20.49 -27.90
CA LYS A 38 -2.31 -20.67 -26.49
C LYS A 38 -2.17 -22.12 -25.98
N GLU A 39 -1.20 -22.86 -26.53
CA GLU A 39 -0.86 -24.22 -26.08
C GLU A 39 0.01 -24.18 -24.82
N TRP A 40 -0.56 -23.67 -23.73
CA TRP A 40 0.17 -23.36 -22.49
C TRP A 40 0.79 -24.57 -21.82
N LYS A 41 0.10 -25.71 -21.85
CA LYS A 41 0.59 -26.96 -21.27
C LYS A 41 1.88 -27.40 -21.95
N LYS A 42 1.87 -27.42 -23.28
CA LYS A 42 3.01 -27.82 -24.10
C LYS A 42 4.18 -26.84 -23.96
N LEU A 43 3.88 -25.53 -23.85
CA LEU A 43 4.88 -24.51 -23.62
C LEU A 43 5.55 -24.65 -22.24
N LYS A 44 4.77 -24.91 -21.18
CA LYS A 44 5.30 -25.20 -19.85
C LYS A 44 6.21 -26.44 -19.87
N GLU A 45 5.76 -27.52 -20.50
CA GLU A 45 6.54 -28.75 -20.65
C GLU A 45 7.85 -28.50 -21.42
N PHE A 46 7.80 -27.67 -22.46
CA PHE A 46 8.98 -27.27 -23.22
C PHE A 46 9.99 -26.55 -22.33
N TYR A 47 9.57 -25.52 -21.58
CA TYR A 47 10.44 -24.80 -20.64
C TYR A 47 11.05 -25.72 -19.58
N LEU A 48 10.23 -26.58 -18.96
CA LEU A 48 10.72 -27.53 -17.95
C LEU A 48 11.75 -28.51 -18.52
N SER A 49 11.53 -29.01 -19.74
CA SER A 49 12.50 -29.89 -20.41
C SER A 49 13.80 -29.18 -20.81
N SER A 50 13.77 -27.86 -20.98
CA SER A 50 14.94 -27.01 -21.22
C SER A 50 15.64 -26.54 -19.93
N PHE A 51 15.22 -27.00 -18.74
CA PHE A 51 15.68 -26.50 -17.45
C PHE A 51 15.42 -24.99 -17.22
N LEU A 52 14.48 -24.41 -17.97
CA LEU A 52 14.04 -23.02 -17.87
C LEU A 52 12.91 -22.89 -16.83
N ILE A 53 13.28 -23.10 -15.57
CA ILE A 53 12.32 -23.19 -14.44
C ILE A 53 11.64 -21.85 -14.18
N GLU A 54 12.38 -20.73 -14.29
CA GLU A 54 11.83 -19.39 -14.11
C GLU A 54 10.73 -19.09 -15.14
N GLU A 55 10.99 -19.35 -16.42
CA GLU A 55 10.04 -19.15 -17.52
C GLU A 55 8.80 -20.04 -17.36
N ALA A 56 8.98 -21.30 -16.96
CA ALA A 56 7.87 -22.20 -16.66
C ALA A 56 7.01 -21.69 -15.49
N SER A 57 7.66 -21.10 -14.48
CA SER A 57 6.99 -20.55 -13.31
C SER A 57 6.20 -19.27 -13.63
N ILE A 58 6.78 -18.37 -14.43
CA ILE A 58 6.16 -17.13 -14.90
C ILE A 58 4.95 -17.46 -15.75
N LEU A 59 5.09 -18.36 -16.74
CA LEU A 59 3.97 -18.81 -17.56
C LEU A 59 2.86 -19.42 -16.70
N SER A 60 3.21 -20.25 -15.72
CA SER A 60 2.21 -20.84 -14.83
C SER A 60 1.47 -19.77 -14.04
N TYR A 61 2.16 -18.73 -13.56
CA TYR A 61 1.53 -17.60 -12.86
C TYR A 61 0.68 -16.72 -13.80
N GLU A 62 1.12 -16.48 -15.05
CA GLU A 62 0.33 -15.79 -16.07
C GLU A 62 -1.03 -16.48 -16.29
N ILE A 63 -1.05 -17.82 -16.35
CA ILE A 63 -2.27 -18.61 -16.47
C ILE A 63 -3.16 -18.44 -15.23
N VAL A 64 -2.59 -18.44 -14.02
CA VAL A 64 -3.35 -18.15 -12.79
C VAL A 64 -3.96 -16.74 -12.83
N GLY A 65 -3.28 -15.79 -13.46
CA GLY A 65 -3.76 -14.42 -13.67
C GLY A 65 -5.06 -14.34 -14.48
N LEU A 66 -5.33 -15.33 -15.34
CA LEU A 66 -6.54 -15.41 -16.15
C LEU A 66 -7.75 -15.96 -15.38
N GLU A 67 -7.56 -16.51 -14.18
CA GLU A 67 -8.66 -17.10 -13.40
C GLU A 67 -9.50 -16.01 -12.73
N GLU A 68 -10.78 -15.96 -13.11
CA GLU A 68 -11.75 -14.99 -12.61
C GLU A 68 -12.35 -15.44 -11.28
N ASP A 69 -12.53 -16.74 -11.07
CA ASP A 69 -13.08 -17.26 -9.82
C ASP A 69 -12.03 -17.22 -8.70
N PRO A 70 -12.29 -16.55 -7.56
CA PRO A 70 -11.30 -16.41 -6.51
C PRO A 70 -10.90 -17.73 -5.84
N SER A 71 -11.83 -18.67 -5.72
CA SER A 71 -11.58 -19.98 -5.10
C SER A 71 -10.74 -20.85 -6.04
N LYS A 72 -11.07 -20.89 -7.33
CA LYS A 72 -10.23 -21.58 -8.32
C LYS A 72 -8.86 -20.93 -8.47
N LYS A 73 -8.77 -19.61 -8.34
CA LYS A 73 -7.49 -18.90 -8.33
C LYS A 73 -6.64 -19.35 -7.15
N LEU A 74 -7.25 -19.51 -5.97
CA LEU A 74 -6.56 -20.01 -4.79
C LEU A 74 -6.03 -21.44 -4.97
N ASP A 75 -6.83 -22.32 -5.56
CA ASP A 75 -6.41 -23.69 -5.91
C ASP A 75 -5.24 -23.66 -6.90
N SER A 76 -5.31 -22.77 -7.89
CA SER A 76 -4.27 -22.61 -8.92
C SER A 76 -2.97 -22.05 -8.35
N LEU A 77 -3.02 -21.07 -7.44
CA LEU A 77 -1.84 -20.57 -6.71
C LEU A 77 -1.25 -21.65 -5.79
N SER A 78 -2.10 -22.44 -5.13
CA SER A 78 -1.65 -23.55 -4.27
C SER A 78 -0.96 -24.64 -5.09
N LYS A 79 -1.51 -24.96 -6.28
CA LYS A 79 -0.87 -25.85 -7.24
C LYS A 79 0.46 -25.28 -7.76
N TRP A 80 0.52 -23.98 -8.05
CA TRP A 80 1.77 -23.32 -8.42
C TRP A 80 2.84 -23.53 -7.35
N LEU A 81 2.51 -23.34 -6.06
CA LEU A 81 3.45 -23.61 -4.96
C LEU A 81 3.84 -25.09 -4.86
N SER A 82 2.92 -26.01 -5.17
CA SER A 82 3.27 -27.44 -5.21
C SER A 82 4.26 -27.75 -6.34
N ASP A 83 4.09 -27.14 -7.51
CA ASP A 83 4.93 -27.38 -8.68
C ASP A 83 6.34 -26.74 -8.52
N PHE A 84 6.41 -25.57 -7.91
CA PHE A 84 7.61 -24.71 -7.91
C PHE A 84 8.20 -24.40 -6.53
N GLY A 85 7.47 -24.67 -5.45
CA GLY A 85 7.80 -24.20 -4.09
C GLY A 85 9.09 -24.74 -3.48
N ASN A 86 9.63 -25.82 -4.04
CA ASN A 86 10.88 -26.44 -3.60
C ASN A 86 12.09 -26.00 -4.43
N LYS A 87 11.94 -25.02 -5.33
CA LYS A 87 13.00 -24.51 -6.20
C LYS A 87 13.70 -23.31 -5.54
N PRO A 88 14.99 -23.43 -5.13
CA PRO A 88 15.68 -22.35 -4.42
C PRO A 88 15.74 -21.04 -5.19
N GLU A 89 15.88 -21.10 -6.52
CA GLU A 89 15.90 -19.96 -7.42
C GLU A 89 14.56 -19.17 -7.43
N LEU A 90 13.47 -19.77 -6.95
CA LEU A 90 12.14 -19.15 -6.90
C LEU A 90 11.71 -18.72 -5.50
N ASN A 91 12.61 -18.71 -4.50
CA ASN A 91 12.24 -18.46 -3.10
C ASN A 91 11.50 -17.12 -2.90
N ASP A 92 11.95 -16.04 -3.54
CA ASP A 92 11.31 -14.73 -3.45
C ASP A 92 9.93 -14.74 -4.10
N LEU A 93 9.78 -15.38 -5.26
CA LEU A 93 8.47 -15.51 -5.91
C LEU A 93 7.50 -16.36 -5.06
N CYS A 94 8.02 -17.40 -4.41
CA CYS A 94 7.25 -18.23 -3.51
C CYS A 94 6.73 -17.47 -2.29
N SER A 95 7.49 -16.51 -1.74
CA SER A 95 7.02 -15.70 -0.61
C SER A 95 5.86 -14.80 -1.05
N TYR A 96 5.99 -14.11 -2.19
CA TYR A 96 4.91 -13.27 -2.72
C TYR A 96 3.62 -14.05 -3.02
N ILE A 97 3.73 -15.27 -3.55
CA ILE A 97 2.54 -16.10 -3.82
C ILE A 97 1.91 -16.60 -2.53
N LYS A 98 2.69 -16.95 -1.51
CA LYS A 98 2.16 -17.30 -0.18
C LYS A 98 1.38 -16.13 0.43
N GLU A 99 1.90 -14.91 0.31
CA GLU A 99 1.21 -13.70 0.74
C GLU A 99 -0.10 -13.46 -0.03
N GLU A 100 -0.09 -13.63 -1.37
CA GLU A 100 -1.30 -13.49 -2.20
C GLU A 100 -2.38 -14.53 -1.80
N ILE A 101 -1.98 -15.78 -1.56
CA ILE A 101 -2.88 -16.85 -1.07
C ILE A 101 -3.52 -16.47 0.26
N ILE A 102 -2.72 -15.99 1.22
CA ILE A 102 -3.22 -15.58 2.53
C ILE A 102 -4.21 -14.42 2.38
N LEU A 103 -3.88 -13.42 1.56
CA LEU A 103 -4.73 -12.27 1.32
C LEU A 103 -6.07 -12.68 0.69
N ILE A 104 -6.06 -13.47 -0.39
CA ILE A 104 -7.29 -13.93 -1.05
C ILE A 104 -8.17 -14.75 -0.09
N LYS A 105 -7.58 -15.65 0.71
CA LYS A 105 -8.32 -16.40 1.75
C LYS A 105 -9.01 -15.47 2.73
N LYS A 106 -8.31 -14.45 3.23
CA LYS A 106 -8.89 -13.47 4.16
C LYS A 106 -9.99 -12.62 3.52
N GLN A 107 -9.81 -12.22 2.26
CA GLN A 107 -10.82 -11.48 1.51
C GLN A 107 -12.10 -12.31 1.29
N LEU A 108 -11.97 -13.60 0.95
CA LEU A 108 -13.10 -14.52 0.83
C LEU A 108 -13.90 -14.64 2.13
N MET A 109 -13.20 -14.90 3.25
CA MET A 109 -13.83 -14.97 4.58
C MET A 109 -14.57 -13.67 4.93
N LEU A 110 -13.95 -12.52 4.64
CA LEU A 110 -14.54 -11.21 4.87
C LEU A 110 -15.75 -10.94 3.97
N GLU A 111 -15.75 -11.39 2.72
CA GLU A 111 -16.95 -11.29 1.87
C GLU A 111 -18.11 -12.14 2.37
N ASP A 112 -17.83 -13.35 2.85
CA ASP A 112 -18.85 -14.21 3.43
C ASP A 112 -19.41 -13.60 4.73
N GLU A 113 -18.56 -12.94 5.53
CA GLU A 113 -18.99 -12.13 6.67
C GLU A 113 -19.94 -11.00 6.25
N ILE A 114 -19.56 -10.22 5.23
CA ILE A 114 -20.36 -9.10 4.73
C ILE A 114 -21.72 -9.60 4.23
N LYS A 115 -21.75 -10.68 3.46
CA LYS A 115 -23.00 -11.30 2.98
C LYS A 115 -23.90 -11.71 4.14
N ARG A 116 -23.34 -12.33 5.18
CA ARG A 116 -24.09 -12.77 6.36
C ARG A 116 -24.69 -11.59 7.12
N ILE A 117 -23.91 -10.55 7.38
CA ILE A 117 -24.38 -9.34 8.08
C ILE A 117 -25.49 -8.66 7.28
N ASN A 118 -25.31 -8.46 5.97
CA ASN A 118 -26.33 -7.82 5.12
C ASN A 118 -27.64 -8.62 5.10
N SER A 119 -27.57 -9.95 5.12
CA SER A 119 -28.75 -10.81 5.18
C SER A 119 -29.51 -10.69 6.50
N LEU A 120 -28.81 -10.48 7.62
CA LEU A 120 -29.41 -10.35 8.95
C LEU A 120 -29.99 -8.96 9.18
N GLU A 121 -29.34 -7.91 8.67
CA GLU A 121 -29.74 -6.52 8.92
C GLU A 121 -30.83 -6.03 7.94
N ASN A 122 -31.22 -6.80 6.92
CA ASN A 122 -32.06 -6.34 5.79
C ASN A 122 -31.56 -5.01 5.17
N THR A 123 -30.27 -4.72 5.31
CA THR A 123 -29.65 -3.51 4.75
C THR A 123 -28.66 -3.87 3.67
N THR A 124 -28.59 -3.03 2.64
CA THR A 124 -27.52 -3.04 1.64
C THR A 124 -26.39 -2.06 2.01
N SER A 125 -26.42 -1.44 3.20
CA SER A 125 -25.61 -0.26 3.51
C SER A 125 -24.11 -0.54 3.66
N LYS A 126 -23.73 -1.77 4.05
CA LYS A 126 -22.32 -2.22 4.09
C LYS A 126 -21.88 -2.88 2.78
N ALA A 127 -22.73 -2.97 1.75
CA ALA A 127 -22.38 -3.56 0.46
C ALA A 127 -21.44 -2.62 -0.32
N ALA A 128 -20.21 -2.51 0.14
CA ALA A 128 -19.14 -1.97 -0.69
C ALA A 128 -18.87 -2.93 -1.84
N ARG A 129 -18.27 -2.37 -2.90
CA ARG A 129 -17.71 -3.13 -4.00
C ARG A 129 -16.85 -4.27 -3.47
N SER A 130 -16.89 -5.41 -4.16
CA SER A 130 -16.10 -6.59 -3.82
C SER A 130 -14.64 -6.22 -3.50
N ILE A 131 -14.16 -6.76 -2.38
CA ILE A 131 -12.78 -6.57 -1.90
C ILE A 131 -11.84 -7.65 -2.43
N ILE A 132 -12.38 -8.66 -3.12
CA ILE A 132 -11.59 -9.75 -3.69
C ILE A 132 -10.59 -9.19 -4.71
N LYS A 133 -9.36 -9.72 -4.68
CA LYS A 133 -8.25 -9.35 -5.55
C LYS A 133 -7.84 -7.87 -5.42
N LYS A 134 -8.34 -7.15 -4.39
CA LYS A 134 -7.84 -5.82 -4.08
C LYS A 134 -6.46 -5.92 -3.41
N PRO A 135 -5.58 -4.92 -3.57
CA PRO A 135 -4.32 -4.86 -2.86
C PRO A 135 -4.53 -4.93 -1.34
N LEU A 136 -3.52 -5.42 -0.61
CA LEU A 136 -3.53 -5.52 0.85
C LEU A 136 -3.89 -4.18 1.52
N ILE A 137 -3.29 -3.08 1.04
CA ILE A 137 -3.55 -1.72 1.55
C ILE A 137 -5.04 -1.36 1.42
N THR A 138 -5.66 -1.66 0.27
CA THR A 138 -7.09 -1.39 0.05
C THR A 138 -7.96 -2.24 0.97
N THR A 139 -7.59 -3.50 1.18
CA THR A 139 -8.30 -4.42 2.10
C THR A 139 -8.20 -3.92 3.54
N LEU A 140 -7.01 -3.50 3.99
CA LEU A 140 -6.83 -2.93 5.32
C LEU A 140 -7.61 -1.62 5.50
N SER A 141 -7.58 -0.72 4.50
CA SER A 141 -8.38 0.51 4.56
C SER A 141 -9.87 0.21 4.66
N TYR A 142 -10.35 -0.82 3.95
CA TYR A 142 -11.73 -1.29 4.07
C TYR A 142 -12.03 -1.80 5.49
N CYS A 143 -11.18 -2.67 6.03
CA CYS A 143 -11.30 -3.13 7.41
C CYS A 143 -11.31 -1.97 8.42
N SER A 144 -10.51 -0.93 8.19
CA SER A 144 -10.49 0.27 9.04
C SER A 144 -11.76 1.10 8.97
N LEU A 145 -12.46 1.10 7.82
CA LEU A 145 -13.74 1.80 7.68
C LEU A 145 -14.87 1.06 8.41
N TYR A 146 -14.94 -0.26 8.27
CA TYR A 146 -16.14 -1.02 8.65
C TYR A 146 -15.97 -1.96 9.85
N TYR A 147 -14.73 -2.34 10.18
CA TYR A 147 -14.39 -3.34 11.20
C TYR A 147 -13.38 -2.84 12.24
N TYR A 148 -13.35 -1.52 12.47
CA TYR A 148 -12.50 -0.92 13.50
C TYR A 148 -13.14 -1.04 14.90
N ASP A 149 -13.23 -2.29 15.36
CA ASP A 149 -13.62 -2.72 16.70
C ASP A 149 -12.66 -3.85 17.14
N LYS A 150 -12.05 -3.73 18.32
CA LYS A 150 -11.10 -4.70 18.87
C LYS A 150 -11.70 -6.11 19.02
N ASN A 151 -13.02 -6.24 19.13
CA ASN A 151 -13.69 -7.53 19.19
C ASN A 151 -13.84 -8.19 17.81
N SER A 152 -13.86 -7.40 16.73
CA SER A 152 -13.95 -7.94 15.37
C SER A 152 -12.73 -8.80 15.03
N GLU A 153 -12.94 -9.91 14.31
CA GLU A 153 -11.83 -10.70 13.74
C GLU A 153 -11.08 -9.90 12.66
N TYR A 154 -11.78 -9.02 11.96
CA TYR A 154 -11.26 -8.20 10.88
C TYR A 154 -10.72 -6.85 11.36
N TYR A 155 -10.51 -6.69 12.67
CA TYR A 155 -9.84 -5.53 13.24
C TYR A 155 -8.45 -5.37 12.59
N PRO A 156 -8.06 -4.18 12.09
CA PRO A 156 -6.81 -4.01 11.33
C PRO A 156 -5.56 -4.54 12.04
N GLU A 157 -5.43 -4.38 13.37
CA GLU A 157 -4.28 -4.93 14.11
C GLU A 157 -4.27 -6.46 14.20
N LYS A 158 -5.44 -7.11 14.21
CA LYS A 158 -5.51 -8.58 14.13
C LYS A 158 -5.15 -9.03 12.72
N PHE A 159 -5.68 -8.34 11.71
CA PHE A 159 -5.36 -8.60 10.31
C PHE A 159 -3.85 -8.48 10.04
N LYS A 160 -3.22 -7.42 10.55
CA LYS A 160 -1.77 -7.16 10.46
C LYS A 160 -0.91 -8.33 10.92
N LYS A 161 -1.34 -9.11 11.92
CA LYS A 161 -0.59 -10.27 12.42
C LYS A 161 -0.58 -11.46 11.45
N THR A 162 -1.42 -11.43 10.43
CA THR A 162 -1.58 -12.53 9.47
C THR A 162 -0.92 -12.27 8.12
N VAL A 163 -0.41 -11.06 7.89
CA VAL A 163 0.16 -10.62 6.63
C VAL A 163 1.46 -9.88 6.86
N GLU A 164 2.39 -9.98 5.92
CA GLU A 164 3.62 -9.19 5.98
C GLU A 164 3.32 -7.75 5.55
N ILE A 165 3.37 -6.82 6.51
CA ILE A 165 3.19 -5.40 6.25
C ILE A 165 4.06 -4.56 7.19
N THR A 166 4.76 -3.59 6.61
CA THR A 166 5.56 -2.65 7.40
C THR A 166 4.66 -1.74 8.24
N ASN A 167 5.16 -1.25 9.39
CA ASN A 167 4.41 -0.30 10.21
C ASN A 167 4.03 0.98 9.42
N LYS A 168 4.90 1.42 8.51
CA LYS A 168 4.65 2.57 7.63
C LYS A 168 3.48 2.32 6.67
N GLN A 169 3.46 1.17 5.98
CA GLN A 169 2.36 0.78 5.10
C GLN A 169 1.05 0.63 5.88
N PHE A 170 1.11 0.03 7.07
CA PHE A 170 -0.05 -0.14 7.94
C PHE A 170 -0.64 1.21 8.37
N GLU A 171 0.19 2.14 8.85
CA GLU A 171 -0.27 3.47 9.26
C GLU A 171 -0.90 4.24 8.08
N TRP A 172 -0.30 4.17 6.88
CA TRP A 172 -0.90 4.74 5.66
C TRP A 172 -2.25 4.12 5.29
N ALA A 173 -2.43 2.81 5.52
CA ALA A 173 -3.68 2.12 5.21
C ALA A 173 -4.79 2.46 6.22
N VAL A 174 -4.44 2.62 7.50
CA VAL A 174 -5.40 2.69 8.61
C VAL A 174 -5.75 4.13 9.00
N LEU A 175 -4.77 5.04 9.03
CA LEU A 175 -4.96 6.40 9.55
C LEU A 175 -6.01 7.22 8.77
N PRO A 176 -5.99 7.27 7.41
CA PRO A 176 -6.97 8.06 6.68
C PRO A 176 -8.42 7.60 6.88
N PRO A 177 -8.76 6.29 6.81
CA PRO A 177 -10.09 5.79 7.14
C PRO A 177 -10.62 6.24 8.51
N ILE A 178 -9.84 6.02 9.58
CA ILE A 178 -10.32 6.33 10.94
C ILE A 178 -10.40 7.84 11.18
N ALA A 179 -9.53 8.63 10.54
CA ALA A 179 -9.61 10.08 10.55
C ALA A 179 -10.87 10.58 9.83
N ASN A 180 -11.22 10.03 8.66
CA ASN A 180 -12.44 10.37 7.94
C ASN A 180 -13.72 10.00 8.71
N LEU A 181 -13.66 8.95 9.53
CA LEU A 181 -14.72 8.59 10.47
C LEU A 181 -14.70 9.41 11.77
N HIS A 182 -13.80 10.40 11.90
CA HIS A 182 -13.64 11.25 13.07
C HIS A 182 -13.39 10.47 14.37
N LYS A 183 -12.77 9.28 14.28
CA LYS A 183 -12.42 8.43 15.43
C LYS A 183 -11.13 8.94 16.10
N TRP A 184 -11.17 10.14 16.67
CA TRP A 184 -9.97 10.84 17.17
C TRP A 184 -9.24 10.10 18.28
N THR A 185 -9.96 9.41 19.18
CA THR A 185 -9.35 8.55 20.20
C THR A 185 -8.52 7.44 19.57
N GLU A 186 -9.00 6.86 18.47
CA GLU A 186 -8.30 5.78 17.76
C GLU A 186 -7.12 6.30 16.94
N VAL A 187 -7.25 7.49 16.36
CA VAL A 187 -6.12 8.22 15.75
C VAL A 187 -5.01 8.44 16.77
N GLU A 188 -5.35 8.91 17.97
CA GLU A 188 -4.37 9.13 19.04
C GLU A 188 -3.74 7.81 19.50
N HIS A 189 -4.52 6.75 19.64
CA HIS A 189 -3.99 5.42 19.96
C HIS A 189 -3.02 4.90 18.90
N LEU A 190 -3.36 5.02 17.62
CA LEU A 190 -2.49 4.60 16.51
C LEU A 190 -1.16 5.37 16.50
N LEU A 191 -1.21 6.66 16.85
CA LEU A 191 -0.06 7.57 16.84
C LEU A 191 0.66 7.63 18.19
N THR A 192 0.37 6.73 19.11
CA THR A 192 1.02 6.65 20.42
C THR A 192 1.83 5.36 20.52
N SER A 193 3.16 5.49 20.65
CA SER A 193 4.04 4.35 20.92
C SER A 193 4.23 4.17 22.43
N THR A 194 4.06 2.95 22.92
CA THR A 194 4.54 2.53 24.24
C THR A 194 6.01 2.14 24.13
N LYS A 195 6.93 2.95 24.64
CA LYS A 195 8.34 2.55 24.76
C LYS A 195 8.52 1.51 25.86
N TRP A 196 9.68 0.84 25.83
CA TRP A 196 10.14 -0.21 26.77
C TRP A 196 10.15 0.19 28.27
N LEU A 197 9.88 1.45 28.62
CA LEU A 197 9.78 1.93 30.01
C LEU A 197 8.38 2.49 30.36
N GLY A 198 7.34 2.10 29.63
CA GLY A 198 5.95 2.50 29.91
C GLY A 198 5.61 3.97 29.61
N LYS A 199 6.58 4.81 29.25
CA LYS A 199 6.32 6.18 28.79
C LYS A 199 5.69 6.14 27.40
N LYS A 200 4.44 6.57 27.31
CA LYS A 200 3.75 6.86 26.05
C LYS A 200 4.38 8.10 25.43
N LYS A 201 4.73 8.01 24.15
CA LYS A 201 5.15 9.17 23.35
C LYS A 201 4.46 9.11 22.00
N GLU A 202 4.00 10.25 21.51
CA GLU A 202 3.53 10.39 20.14
C GLU A 202 4.62 9.98 19.16
N PHE A 203 4.28 9.11 18.23
CA PHE A 203 5.19 8.59 17.22
C PHE A 203 4.41 8.24 15.96
N SER A 204 4.99 8.54 14.80
CA SER A 204 4.42 8.23 13.49
C SER A 204 5.49 7.61 12.59
N TYR A 205 5.16 6.50 11.94
CA TYR A 205 6.00 5.87 10.92
C TYR A 205 5.94 6.58 9.57
N ILE A 206 4.96 7.46 9.36
CA ILE A 206 4.79 8.24 8.11
C ILE A 206 5.26 9.68 8.23
N GLY A 207 5.69 10.12 9.42
CA GLY A 207 6.09 11.50 9.69
C GLY A 207 4.90 12.40 10.02
N TYR A 208 5.10 13.33 10.95
CA TYR A 208 4.02 14.20 11.46
C TYR A 208 3.45 15.15 10.40
N GLU A 209 4.20 15.45 9.33
CA GLU A 209 3.72 16.22 8.20
C GLU A 209 2.61 15.49 7.42
N ASN A 210 2.76 14.18 7.23
CA ASN A 210 1.76 13.37 6.55
C ASN A 210 0.55 13.15 7.46
N VAL A 211 0.77 12.94 8.76
CA VAL A 211 -0.29 12.91 9.76
C VAL A 211 -1.12 14.20 9.72
N ALA A 212 -0.47 15.37 9.84
CA ALA A 212 -1.15 16.66 9.80
C ALA A 212 -1.93 16.87 8.49
N MET A 213 -1.36 16.46 7.35
CA MET A 213 -2.05 16.50 6.06
C MET A 213 -3.30 15.61 6.01
N ILE A 214 -3.22 14.39 6.53
CA ILE A 214 -4.36 13.47 6.57
C ILE A 214 -5.47 14.05 7.46
N LEU A 215 -5.10 14.55 8.64
CA LEU A 215 -6.06 15.16 9.59
C LEU A 215 -6.70 16.43 9.03
N TYR A 216 -5.92 17.27 8.36
CA TYR A 216 -6.43 18.45 7.67
C TYR A 216 -7.44 18.07 6.58
N LYS A 217 -7.13 17.07 5.74
CA LYS A 217 -8.07 16.56 4.71
C LYS A 217 -9.34 15.95 5.31
N ALA A 218 -9.21 15.29 6.46
CA ALA A 218 -10.33 14.74 7.22
C ALA A 218 -11.12 15.79 8.01
N LYS A 219 -10.79 17.09 7.89
CA LYS A 219 -11.44 18.20 8.59
C LYS A 219 -11.40 18.05 10.12
N ALA A 220 -10.30 17.54 10.65
CA ALA A 220 -10.06 17.53 12.08
C ALA A 220 -10.08 18.96 12.67
N ASN A 221 -10.43 19.08 13.95
CA ASN A 221 -10.37 20.36 14.65
C ASN A 221 -8.94 20.92 14.62
N GLU A 222 -8.84 22.25 14.56
CA GLU A 222 -7.56 22.97 14.50
C GLU A 222 -6.58 22.52 15.60
N GLU A 223 -7.06 22.35 16.83
CA GLU A 223 -6.25 21.89 17.96
C GLU A 223 -5.53 20.56 17.68
N ILE A 224 -6.24 19.61 17.07
CA ILE A 224 -5.69 18.28 16.74
C ILE A 224 -4.59 18.43 15.68
N ILE A 225 -4.82 19.24 14.65
CA ILE A 225 -3.85 19.42 13.56
C ILE A 225 -2.61 20.15 14.08
N LEU A 226 -2.81 21.21 14.89
CA LEU A 226 -1.72 21.95 15.54
C LEU A 226 -0.89 21.07 16.48
N LYS A 227 -1.50 20.12 17.20
CA LYS A 227 -0.78 19.14 18.04
C LYS A 227 0.30 18.44 17.21
N TYR A 228 -0.04 17.87 16.07
CA TYR A 228 0.91 17.13 15.24
C TYR A 228 1.86 18.01 14.44
N LEU A 229 1.43 19.19 13.96
CA LEU A 229 2.34 20.14 13.32
C LEU A 229 3.48 20.56 14.28
N LYS A 230 3.18 20.81 15.56
CA LYS A 230 4.18 21.17 16.57
C LYS A 230 5.21 20.06 16.84
N LEU A 231 4.92 18.81 16.47
CA LEU A 231 5.85 17.68 16.59
C LEU A 231 6.84 17.57 15.41
N ILE A 232 6.68 18.37 14.34
CA ILE A 232 7.63 18.40 13.21
C ILE A 232 8.91 19.11 13.66
N ASP A 233 10.03 18.40 13.85
CA ASP A 233 11.27 18.99 14.37
C ASP A 233 11.89 20.05 13.45
N ASN A 234 11.83 19.86 12.14
CA ASN A 234 12.35 20.82 11.17
C ASN A 234 11.42 22.04 11.08
N LEU A 235 11.90 23.20 11.56
CA LEU A 235 11.12 24.44 11.58
C LEU A 235 10.72 24.92 10.18
N ASP A 236 11.56 24.78 9.16
CA ASP A 236 11.19 25.17 7.78
C ASP A 236 10.05 24.31 7.23
N LEU A 237 10.09 22.99 7.49
CA LEU A 237 9.02 22.08 7.11
C LEU A 237 7.74 22.40 7.87
N ARG A 238 7.86 22.71 9.17
CA ARG A 238 6.72 23.13 10.00
C ARG A 238 6.09 24.43 9.50
N ILE A 239 6.89 25.44 9.17
CA ILE A 239 6.45 26.72 8.58
C ILE A 239 5.72 26.46 7.26
N LYS A 240 6.30 25.65 6.37
CA LYS A 240 5.69 25.29 5.08
C LYS A 240 4.29 24.71 5.24
N TRP A 241 4.11 23.74 6.15
CA TRP A 241 2.80 23.10 6.34
C TRP A 241 1.81 23.97 7.10
N ALA A 242 2.25 24.68 8.15
CA ALA A 242 1.41 25.64 8.87
C ALA A 242 0.88 26.73 7.93
N SER A 243 1.75 27.29 7.08
CA SER A 243 1.39 28.25 6.05
C SER A 243 0.39 27.67 5.05
N ARG A 244 0.66 26.46 4.53
CA ARG A 244 -0.23 25.78 3.58
C ARG A 244 -1.64 25.56 4.14
N PHE A 245 -1.75 25.28 5.43
CA PHE A 245 -3.03 25.08 6.11
C PHE A 245 -3.63 26.37 6.69
N LYS A 246 -2.98 27.52 6.47
CA LYS A 246 -3.37 28.85 6.97
C LYS A 246 -3.33 29.00 8.50
N TYR A 247 -2.56 28.16 9.19
CA TYR A 247 -2.25 28.32 10.61
C TYR A 247 -1.10 29.32 10.80
N HIS A 248 -1.38 30.58 10.48
CA HIS A 248 -0.36 31.63 10.40
C HIS A 248 0.35 31.91 11.72
N ASP A 249 -0.34 31.80 12.86
CA ASP A 249 0.27 31.98 14.18
C ASP A 249 1.43 31.01 14.42
N LEU A 250 1.23 29.71 14.13
CA LEU A 250 2.29 28.71 14.29
C LEU A 250 3.47 28.98 13.34
N ALA A 251 3.20 29.37 12.09
CA ALA A 251 4.25 29.69 11.13
C ALA A 251 5.09 30.89 11.60
N ILE A 252 4.44 31.97 12.06
CA ILE A 252 5.10 33.17 12.60
C ILE A 252 5.97 32.80 13.81
N ASP A 253 5.43 32.05 14.76
CA ASP A 253 6.16 31.65 15.97
C ASP A 253 7.43 30.85 15.62
N CYS A 254 7.38 30.00 14.59
CA CYS A 254 8.53 29.23 14.12
C CYS A 254 9.59 30.10 13.44
N ILE A 255 9.19 31.12 12.66
CA ILE A 255 10.13 32.07 12.04
C ILE A 255 10.82 32.90 13.13
N VAL A 256 10.07 33.36 14.13
CA VAL A 256 10.62 34.04 15.32
C VAL A 256 11.59 33.14 16.06
N GLN A 257 11.29 31.85 16.20
CA GLN A 257 12.20 30.87 16.83
C GLN A 257 13.50 30.71 16.03
N GLN A 258 13.44 30.72 14.70
CA GLN A 258 14.63 30.72 13.84
C GLN A 258 15.42 32.04 13.90
N ARG A 259 14.76 33.12 14.36
CA ARG A 259 15.27 34.50 14.32
C ARG A 259 15.62 34.94 12.90
N ASP A 260 14.93 34.44 11.88
CA ASP A 260 15.25 34.72 10.47
C ASP A 260 14.47 35.94 9.96
N HIS A 261 15.12 37.11 9.95
CA HIS A 261 14.45 38.37 9.54
C HIS A 261 13.97 38.31 8.10
N ARG A 262 14.83 37.80 7.21
CA ARG A 262 14.53 37.72 5.78
C ARG A 262 13.33 36.82 5.53
N LYS A 263 13.27 35.66 6.19
CA LYS A 263 12.12 34.75 6.06
C LYS A 263 10.84 35.37 6.63
N MET A 264 10.91 36.20 7.67
CA MET A 264 9.75 36.92 8.20
C MET A 264 9.19 37.92 7.17
N GLU A 265 10.06 38.66 6.48
CA GLU A 265 9.67 39.56 5.39
C GLU A 265 9.11 38.81 4.17
N GLU A 266 9.76 37.70 3.78
CA GLU A 266 9.24 36.83 2.73
C GLU A 266 7.87 36.23 3.09
N TYR A 267 7.65 35.93 4.37
CA TYR A 267 6.39 35.42 4.86
C TYR A 267 5.31 36.50 4.90
N ARG A 268 5.65 37.72 5.30
CA ARG A 268 4.78 38.91 5.26
C ARG A 268 4.12 39.07 3.90
N MET A 269 4.90 38.95 2.82
CA MET A 269 4.41 39.05 1.45
C MET A 269 3.44 37.93 1.06
N LYS A 270 3.48 36.77 1.73
CA LYS A 270 2.63 35.61 1.43
C LYS A 270 1.31 35.60 2.19
N VAL A 271 1.22 36.32 3.30
CA VAL A 271 -0.01 36.43 4.11
C VAL A 271 -0.91 37.53 3.52
N GLU A 272 -1.26 37.39 2.25
CA GLU A 272 -2.16 38.35 1.58
C GLU A 272 -3.57 38.26 2.19
N ASN A 273 -4.21 39.41 2.42
CA ASN A 273 -5.60 39.56 2.88
C ASN A 273 -5.92 39.17 4.34
N SER A 274 -4.96 39.30 5.27
CA SER A 274 -5.27 39.23 6.71
C SER A 274 -4.59 40.33 7.52
N ASP A 275 -5.32 41.43 7.74
CA ASP A 275 -4.86 42.62 8.48
C ASP A 275 -4.33 42.27 9.88
N LYS A 276 -4.95 41.29 10.54
CA LYS A 276 -4.53 40.79 11.85
C LYS A 276 -3.09 40.26 11.82
N TYR A 277 -2.77 39.41 10.83
CA TYR A 277 -1.45 38.77 10.77
C TYR A 277 -0.39 39.73 10.23
N LEU A 278 -0.74 40.61 9.30
CA LEU A 278 0.16 41.68 8.85
C LEU A 278 0.55 42.59 10.02
N SER A 279 -0.42 43.04 10.83
CA SER A 279 -0.14 43.85 12.01
C SER A 279 0.74 43.12 13.04
N LYS A 280 0.49 41.83 13.29
CA LYS A 280 1.33 41.01 14.17
C LYS A 280 2.77 40.90 13.64
N ILE A 281 2.93 40.69 12.33
CA ILE A 281 4.24 40.60 11.68
C ILE A 281 5.00 41.93 11.79
N ASP A 282 4.34 43.05 11.49
CA ASP A 282 4.93 44.38 11.56
C ASP A 282 5.39 44.74 12.98
N GLN A 283 4.59 44.37 14.00
CA GLN A 283 4.98 44.55 15.40
C GLN A 283 6.23 43.74 15.76
N LEU A 284 6.35 42.50 15.27
CA LEU A 284 7.50 41.64 15.54
C LEU A 284 8.76 42.14 14.82
N LEU A 285 8.66 42.55 13.56
CA LEU A 285 9.79 43.09 12.79
C LEU A 285 10.36 44.36 13.43
N ASN A 286 9.49 45.24 13.94
CA ASN A 286 9.88 46.49 14.60
C ASN A 286 10.28 46.32 16.08
N ASN A 287 10.17 45.12 16.65
CA ASN A 287 10.50 44.88 18.05
C ASN A 287 12.01 44.78 18.26
N SER A 288 12.61 45.83 18.79
CA SER A 288 14.06 45.91 19.09
C SER A 288 14.55 44.89 20.13
N ALA A 289 13.65 44.23 20.89
CA ALA A 289 14.02 43.17 21.81
C ALA A 289 14.28 41.82 21.11
N LEU A 290 13.75 41.62 19.89
CA LEU A 290 14.00 40.43 19.10
C LEU A 290 15.34 40.55 18.37
N LYS A 291 16.32 39.74 18.79
CA LYS A 291 17.63 39.66 18.14
C LYS A 291 17.56 38.78 16.90
N TRP A 292 17.23 39.37 15.77
CA TRP A 292 17.23 38.71 14.47
C TRP A 292 18.64 38.25 14.04
N ARG A 293 18.70 37.25 13.17
CA ARG A 293 19.86 36.71 12.46
C ARG A 293 19.73 37.00 10.97
#